data_AF-A0A914N175-F1
#
_entry.id   AF-A0A914N175-F1
#
_cell.length_a   1.000
_cell.length_b   1.000
_cell.length_c   1.000
_cell.angle_alpha   90.00
_cell.angle_beta   90.00
_cell.angle_gamma   90.00
#
_symmetry.space_group_name_H-M   'P 1'
#
loop_
_entity.id
_entity.type
_entity.pdbx_description
1 polymer ?
#
loop_
_entity_poly.entity_id
_entity_poly.type
_entity_poly.pdbx_seq_one_letter_code
_entity_poly.pdbx_strand_id
1 'polypeptide(L)' 'MFKQETLSDCVIKIGKDKINAHRCILAQNSQVFLRMFEQKGMVEAEKVNKIL' A
#
# COMPACT_ATOMS: atom_id res chain seq x y z
N MET A 1 -5.45 -15.58 7.35
CA MET A 1 -4.75 -14.28 7.34
C MET A 1 -4.64 -13.70 5.93
N PHE A 2 -3.77 -14.14 5.01
CA PHE A 2 -3.65 -13.49 3.68
C PHE A 2 -4.94 -13.44 2.82
N LYS A 3 -5.77 -14.50 2.85
CA LYS A 3 -7.06 -14.53 2.12
C LYS A 3 -8.22 -13.80 2.83
N GLN A 4 -7.99 -13.33 4.05
CA GLN A 4 -8.98 -12.63 4.85
C GLN A 4 -8.47 -11.19 5.02
N GLU A 5 -9.27 -10.20 4.65
CA GLU A 5 -8.87 -8.79 4.68
C GLU A 5 -8.58 -8.24 6.10
N THR A 6 -8.65 -9.11 7.11
CA THR A 6 -8.36 -8.81 8.51
C THR A 6 -6.94 -8.24 8.67
N LEU A 7 -6.86 -7.09 9.35
CA LEU A 7 -5.62 -6.34 9.61
C LEU A 7 -4.90 -5.79 8.37
N SER A 8 -5.55 -5.74 7.19
CA SER A 8 -4.94 -5.05 6.05
C SER A 8 -4.71 -3.58 6.39
N ASP A 9 -3.47 -3.10 6.18
CA ASP A 9 -3.02 -1.74 6.47
C ASP A 9 -2.55 -1.00 5.20
N CYS A 10 -2.74 -1.63 4.03
CA CYS A 10 -2.43 -1.08 2.72
C CYS A 10 -3.49 -1.51 1.68
N VAL A 11 -3.81 -0.59 0.77
CA VAL A 11 -4.66 -0.88 -0.40
C VAL A 11 -3.89 -0.51 -1.66
N ILE A 12 -3.64 -1.50 -2.51
CA ILE A 12 -3.06 -1.28 -3.84
C ILE A 12 -4.22 -1.06 -4.83
N LYS A 13 -4.20 0.09 -5.52
CA LYS A 13 -5.20 0.44 -6.54
C LYS A 13 -4.62 0.21 -7.93
N ILE A 14 -5.31 -0.57 -8.76
CA ILE A 14 -4.91 -0.87 -10.15
C ILE A 14 -6.10 -0.54 -11.05
N GLY A 15 -6.09 0.63 -11.67
CA GLY A 15 -7.28 1.13 -12.39
C GLY A 15 -8.50 1.23 -11.46
N LYS A 16 -9.52 0.41 -11.70
CA LYS A 16 -10.73 0.32 -10.86
C LYS A 16 -10.62 -0.73 -9.74
N ASP A 17 -9.64 -1.61 -9.83
CA ASP A 17 -9.48 -2.73 -8.91
C ASP A 17 -8.75 -2.30 -7.63
N LYS A 18 -9.05 -2.99 -6.54
CA LYS A 18 -8.45 -2.77 -5.23
C LYS A 18 -8.00 -4.09 -4.64
N ILE A 19 -6.79 -4.10 -4.09
CA ILE A 19 -6.20 -5.24 -3.40
C ILE A 19 -5.84 -4.81 -1.99
N ASN A 20 -6.53 -5.38 -0.99
CA ASN A 20 -6.19 -5.22 0.42
C ASN A 20 -4.98 -6.08 0.75
N ALA A 21 -3.96 -5.49 1.37
CA ALA A 21 -2.68 -6.14 1.63
C ALA A 21 -2.08 -5.70 2.98
N HIS A 22 -1.02 -6.40 3.39
CA HIS A 22 -0.28 -6.12 4.61
C HIS A 22 1.11 -5.56 4.26
N ARG A 23 1.45 -4.38 4.77
CA ARG A 23 2.72 -3.69 4.51
C ARG A 23 3.93 -4.54 4.88
N CYS A 24 3.86 -5.25 6.00
CA CYS A 24 4.96 -6.10 6.48
C CYS A 24 5.28 -7.26 5.50
N ILE A 25 4.25 -7.88 4.92
CA ILE A 25 4.41 -8.96 3.94
C ILE A 25 5.00 -8.43 2.64
N LEU A 26 4.50 -7.27 2.17
CA LEU A 26 5.02 -6.62 0.97
C LEU A 26 6.48 -6.18 1.13
N ALA A 27 6.82 -5.57 2.28
CA ALA A 27 8.17 -5.12 2.58
C ALA A 27 9.16 -6.29 2.72
N GLN A 28 8.74 -7.39 3.34
CA GLN A 28 9.56 -8.60 3.48
C GLN A 28 9.95 -9.19 2.12
N ASN A 29 9.04 -9.14 1.14
CA ASN A 29 9.21 -9.82 -0.15
C ASN A 29 9.60 -8.88 -1.30
N SER A 30 9.65 -7.56 -1.08
CA SER A 30 10.00 -6.60 -2.12
C SER A 30 10.72 -5.38 -1.54
N GLN A 31 11.96 -5.17 -2.00
CA GLN A 31 12.77 -4.01 -1.66
C GLN A 31 12.12 -2.70 -2.09
N VAL A 32 11.33 -2.69 -3.17
CA VAL A 32 10.58 -1.51 -3.61
C VAL A 32 9.55 -1.12 -2.55
N PHE A 33 8.74 -2.07 -2.09
CA PHE A 33 7.74 -1.81 -1.05
C PHE A 33 8.39 -1.46 0.29
N LEU A 34 9.50 -2.12 0.66
CA LEU A 34 10.26 -1.76 1.86
C LEU A 34 10.67 -0.29 1.82
N ARG A 35 11.37 0.14 0.76
CA ARG A 35 11.81 1.54 0.60
C ARG A 35 10.65 2.52 0.56
N MET A 36 9.56 2.16 -0.13
CA MET A 36 8.36 3.00 -0.19
C MET A 36 7.74 3.22 1.20
N PHE A 37 7.74 2.21 2.07
CA PHE A 37 7.17 2.33 3.43
C PHE A 37 8.11 2.98 4.45
N GLU A 38 9.43 3.03 4.20
CA GLU A 38 10.40 3.75 5.04
C GLU A 38 10.35 5.27 4.84
N GLN A 39 9.84 5.74 3.70
CA GLN A 39 9.71 7.16 3.41
C GLN A 39 8.62 7.81 4.28
N LYS A 40 8.93 8.96 4.90
CA LYS A 40 8.00 9.72 5.76
C LYS A 40 6.81 10.32 5.00
N GLY A 41 6.84 10.32 3.67
CA GLY A 41 5.74 10.71 2.79
C GLY A 41 5.71 9.77 1.59
N MET A 42 4.61 9.05 1.41
CA MET A 42 4.37 8.24 0.22
C MET A 42 3.79 9.15 -0.86
N VAL A 43 4.59 9.52 -1.86
CA VAL A 43 4.15 10.39 -2.96
C VAL A 43 2.91 9.81 -3.67
N GLU A 44 2.80 8.49 -3.75
CA GLU A 44 1.68 7.76 -4.33
C GLU A 44 0.40 7.85 -3.48
N ALA A 45 0.51 8.03 -2.15
CA ALA A 45 -0.62 8.25 -1.26
C ALA A 45 -1.02 9.74 -1.20
N GLU A 46 -0.05 10.64 -1.35
CA GLU A 46 -0.26 12.09 -1.23
C GLU A 46 -1.06 12.68 -2.39
N LYS A 47 -1.01 12.09 -3.58
CA LYS A 47 -1.69 12.62 -4.78
C LYS A 47 -3.21 12.41 -4.84
N VAL A 48 -3.81 11.71 -3.88
CA VAL A 48 -5.27 11.45 -3.88
C VAL A 48 -6.09 12.65 -3.37
N ASN A 49 -5.47 13.67 -2.76
CA ASN A 49 -6.17 14.83 -2.18
C ASN A 49 -6.06 16.14 -2.98
N LYS A 50 -5.78 16.11 -4.29
CA LYS A 50 -5.94 17.31 -5.15
C LYS A 50 -7.23 17.24 -5.95
N ILE A 51 -8.35 17.50 -5.29
CA ILE A 51 -9.57 18.04 -5.92
C ILE A 51 -10.11 19.12 -4.99
N LEU A 52 -9.68 20.36 -5.23
CA LEU A 52 -10.50 21.53 -5.60
C LEU A 52 -9.53 22.65 -5.99
#